data_AF-A0A917H1S2-F1
#
_entry.id   AF-A0A917H1S2-F1
#
_cell.length_a   1.000
_cell.length_b   1.000
_cell.length_c   1.000
_cell.angle_alpha   90.00
_cell.angle_beta   90.00
_cell.angle_gamma   90.00
#
_symmetry.space_group_name_H-M   'P 1'
#
loop_
_entity.id
_entity.type
_entity.pdbx_description
1 polymer ?
#
loop_
_entity_poly.entity_id
_entity_poly.type
_entity_poly.pdbx_seq_one_letter_code
_entity_poly.pdbx_strand_id
1 'polypeptide(L)'
;MNNPTNRINKYLFYLGISIAVAFLGALLLLSFYDQKPKYTLLVYNVPNNSEDFQQKYMEEINDPKHRISGYSIGVMDMPDKRIHVVETPLYVLMKIKNREIMFVTDRLNKLNEYVINEIK
;
A
#
# COMPACT_ATOMS: atom_id res chain seq x y z
N MET A 1 49.51 4.79 -35.67
CA MET A 1 48.50 3.88 -36.25
C MET A 1 47.39 3.65 -35.24
N ASN A 2 46.19 4.19 -35.47
CA ASN A 2 45.03 3.96 -34.60
C ASN A 2 44.35 2.66 -35.02
N ASN A 3 44.65 1.57 -34.31
CA ASN A 3 44.06 0.26 -34.61
C ASN A 3 42.53 0.33 -34.34
N PRO A 4 41.67 0.03 -35.32
CA PRO A 4 40.21 0.11 -35.16
C PRO A 4 39.69 -0.81 -34.03
N THR A 5 40.38 -1.92 -33.81
CA THR A 5 40.15 -2.88 -32.71
C THR A 5 40.26 -2.22 -31.34
N ASN A 6 41.20 -1.28 -31.14
CA ASN A 6 41.36 -0.56 -29.88
C ASN A 6 40.22 0.43 -29.62
N ARG A 7 39.57 0.96 -30.67
CA ARG A 7 38.41 1.84 -30.53
C ARG A 7 37.15 1.04 -30.21
N ILE A 8 36.94 -0.10 -30.86
CA ILE A 8 35.83 -1.01 -30.61
C ILE A 8 35.89 -1.55 -29.17
N ASN A 9 37.07 -1.97 -28.70
CA ASN A 9 37.25 -2.44 -27.32
C ASN A 9 36.97 -1.35 -26.28
N LYS A 10 37.39 -0.10 -26.53
CA LYS A 10 37.02 1.04 -25.67
C LYS A 10 35.52 1.28 -25.65
N TYR A 11 34.86 1.21 -26.81
CA TYR A 11 33.42 1.42 -26.90
C TYR A 11 32.64 0.34 -26.13
N LEU A 12 33.02 -0.93 -26.29
CA LEU A 12 32.47 -2.06 -25.53
C LEU A 12 32.69 -1.89 -24.02
N PHE A 13 33.86 -1.40 -23.60
CA PHE A 13 34.16 -1.13 -22.20
C PHE A 13 33.26 -0.03 -21.62
N TYR A 14 33.08 1.10 -22.30
CA TYR A 14 32.19 2.17 -21.86
C TYR A 14 30.71 1.77 -21.88
N LEU A 15 30.31 0.92 -22.83
CA LEU A 15 28.96 0.37 -22.90
C LEU A 15 28.68 -0.54 -21.70
N GLY A 16 29.63 -1.43 -21.36
CA GLY A 16 29.54 -2.29 -20.18
C GLY A 16 29.44 -1.50 -18.87
N ILE A 17 30.23 -0.43 -18.72
CA ILE A 17 30.14 0.46 -17.56
C ILE A 17 28.78 1.15 -17.49
N SER A 18 28.29 1.66 -18.62
CA SER A 18 26.98 2.34 -18.67
C SER A 18 25.83 1.41 -18.26
N ILE A 19 25.87 0.14 -18.70
CA ILE A 19 24.88 -0.88 -18.32
C ILE A 19 24.97 -1.18 -16.82
N ALA A 20 26.19 -1.35 -16.29
CA ALA A 20 26.39 -1.62 -14.87
C ALA A 20 25.89 -0.47 -13.98
N VAL A 21 26.15 0.78 -14.37
CA VAL A 21 25.67 1.97 -13.65
C VAL A 21 24.15 2.09 -13.71
N ALA A 22 23.54 1.84 -14.88
CA ALA A 22 22.09 1.85 -15.03
C ALA A 22 21.41 0.74 -14.18
N PHE A 23 22.01 -0.45 -14.14
CA PHE A 23 21.51 -1.56 -13.34
C PHE A 23 21.58 -1.27 -11.82
N LEU A 24 22.71 -0.72 -11.35
CA LEU A 24 22.86 -0.30 -9.95
C LEU A 24 21.87 0.82 -9.59
N GLY A 25 21.68 1.80 -10.48
CA GLY A 25 20.67 2.85 -10.31
C GLY A 25 19.25 2.29 -10.20
N ALA A 26 18.90 1.33 -11.06
CA ALA A 26 17.60 0.66 -11.01
C ALA A 26 17.39 -0.12 -9.71
N LEU A 27 18.40 -0.86 -9.23
CA LEU A 27 18.34 -1.59 -7.96
C LEU A 27 18.14 -0.64 -6.76
N LEU A 28 18.82 0.50 -6.76
CA LEU A 28 18.63 1.52 -5.72
C LEU A 28 17.20 2.08 -5.76
N LEU A 29 16.68 2.45 -6.93
CA LEU A 29 15.31 2.94 -7.09
C LEU A 29 14.27 1.92 -6.62
N LEU A 30 14.47 0.63 -6.95
CA LEU A 30 13.62 -0.47 -6.48
C LEU A 30 13.66 -0.62 -4.95
N SER A 31 14.84 -0.48 -4.33
CA SER A 31 14.99 -0.57 -2.88
C SER A 31 14.27 0.55 -2.11
N PHE A 32 14.14 1.74 -2.71
CA PHE A 32 13.32 2.82 -2.15
C PHE A 32 11.82 2.61 -2.38
N TYR A 33 11.44 1.89 -3.44
CA TYR A 33 10.04 1.66 -3.79
C TYR A 33 9.37 0.63 -2.86
N ASP A 34 10.13 -0.31 -2.29
CA ASP A 34 9.62 -1.44 -1.52
C ASP A 34 9.35 -1.15 -0.02
N GLN A 35 9.40 0.13 0.38
CA GLN A 35 9.26 0.55 1.79
C GLN A 35 7.84 0.78 2.29
N LYS A 36 6.78 0.48 1.52
CA LYS A 36 5.41 0.77 2.01
C LYS A 36 4.77 -0.47 2.64
N PRO A 37 4.68 -0.57 3.98
CA PRO A 37 3.67 -1.41 4.58
C PRO A 37 2.31 -0.83 4.17
N LYS A 38 1.70 -1.49 3.20
CA LYS A 38 0.37 -1.14 2.73
C LYS A 38 -0.64 -1.67 3.75
N TYR A 39 -1.58 -0.83 4.17
CA TYR A 39 -2.62 -1.20 5.14
C TYR A 39 -3.88 -1.63 4.38
N THR A 40 -4.67 -2.50 4.98
CA THR A 40 -6.01 -2.83 4.51
C THR A 40 -7.02 -2.30 5.53
N LEU A 41 -8.01 -1.57 5.05
CA LEU A 41 -9.17 -1.17 5.84
C LEU A 41 -10.32 -2.15 5.56
N LEU A 42 -10.80 -2.79 6.61
CA LEU A 42 -11.98 -3.63 6.61
C LEU A 42 -13.13 -2.87 7.25
N VAL A 43 -14.29 -2.85 6.60
CA VAL A 43 -15.51 -2.24 7.12
C VAL A 43 -16.56 -3.33 7.28
N TYR A 44 -16.90 -3.65 8.52
CA TYR A 44 -17.83 -4.71 8.86
C TYR A 44 -19.27 -4.21 9.00
N ASN A 45 -20.19 -5.09 8.60
CA ASN A 45 -21.63 -4.98 8.79
C ASN A 45 -22.22 -3.64 8.33
N VAL A 46 -21.84 -3.24 7.12
CA VAL A 46 -22.47 -2.14 6.41
C VAL A 46 -23.86 -2.61 5.96
N PRO A 47 -24.96 -1.86 6.22
CA PRO A 47 -26.29 -2.24 5.77
C PRO A 47 -26.31 -2.52 4.26
N ASN A 48 -26.91 -3.64 3.87
CA ASN A 48 -26.88 -4.20 2.52
C ASN A 48 -27.24 -3.21 1.39
N ASN A 49 -26.43 -3.28 0.32
CA ASN A 49 -26.80 -3.17 -1.10
C ASN A 49 -27.07 -1.80 -1.74
N SER A 50 -26.17 -0.83 -1.59
CA SER A 50 -25.94 0.11 -2.71
C SER A 50 -24.46 0.37 -2.93
N GLU A 51 -24.01 0.32 -4.18
CA GLU A 51 -22.70 0.79 -4.60
C GLU A 51 -22.47 2.24 -4.11
N ASP A 52 -23.53 3.04 -4.07
CA ASP A 52 -23.55 4.40 -3.52
C ASP A 52 -23.05 4.46 -2.07
N PHE A 53 -23.42 3.48 -1.22
CA PHE A 53 -23.00 3.47 0.17
C PHE A 53 -21.52 3.09 0.29
N GLN A 54 -21.05 2.13 -0.51
CA GLN A 54 -19.64 1.77 -0.54
C GLN A 54 -18.78 2.95 -0.99
N GLN A 55 -19.22 3.62 -2.05
CA GLN A 55 -18.55 4.80 -2.58
C GLN A 55 -18.53 5.94 -1.56
N LYS A 56 -19.65 6.21 -0.88
CA LYS A 56 -19.72 7.21 0.18
C LYS A 56 -18.74 6.93 1.33
N TYR A 57 -18.66 5.69 1.80
CA TYR A 57 -17.68 5.34 2.83
C TYR A 57 -16.23 5.48 2.35
N MET A 58 -15.95 5.19 1.07
CA MET A 58 -14.63 5.41 0.47
C MET A 58 -14.28 6.89 0.35
N GLU A 59 -15.23 7.73 -0.05
CA GLU A 59 -15.03 9.18 -0.24
C GLU A 59 -14.81 9.92 1.09
N GLU A 60 -15.43 9.47 2.18
CA GLU A 60 -15.29 10.10 3.49
C GLU A 60 -14.01 9.65 4.25
N ILE A 61 -13.29 8.64 3.76
CA ILE A 61 -12.00 8.20 4.32
C ILE A 61 -10.89 9.13 3.83
N ASN A 62 -10.24 9.82 4.77
CA ASN A 62 -9.16 10.74 4.47
C ASN A 62 -7.80 10.04 4.61
N ASP A 63 -7.26 9.53 3.49
CA ASP A 63 -5.91 8.97 3.39
C ASP A 63 -5.00 9.81 2.48
N PRO A 64 -4.53 10.99 2.95
CA PRO A 64 -3.76 11.91 2.11
C PRO A 64 -2.41 11.31 1.66
N LYS A 65 -1.90 10.31 2.39
CA LYS A 65 -0.61 9.68 2.14
C LYS A 65 -0.74 8.39 1.32
N HIS A 66 -1.96 8.00 0.92
CA HIS A 66 -2.25 6.83 0.09
C HIS A 66 -1.58 5.55 0.62
N ARG A 67 -1.78 5.29 1.92
CA ARG A 67 -1.17 4.19 2.68
C ARG A 67 -2.08 2.97 2.78
N ILE A 68 -3.38 3.19 2.69
CA ILE A 68 -4.39 2.14 2.64
C ILE A 68 -4.49 1.71 1.16
N SER A 69 -4.10 0.47 0.88
CA SER A 69 -4.11 -0.06 -0.49
C SER A 69 -5.25 -1.03 -0.75
N GLY A 70 -5.98 -1.42 0.28
CA GLY A 70 -7.06 -2.38 0.19
C GLY A 70 -8.24 -1.92 1.02
N TYR A 71 -9.41 -1.92 0.39
CA TYR A 71 -10.68 -1.67 1.04
C TYR A 71 -11.54 -2.92 0.90
N SER A 72 -12.11 -3.36 2.00
CA SER A 72 -13.01 -4.50 1.99
C SER A 72 -14.24 -4.17 2.81
N ILE A 73 -15.39 -4.10 2.13
CA ILE A 73 -16.67 -3.76 2.73
C ILE A 73 -17.51 -5.03 2.76
N GLY A 74 -18.00 -5.40 3.94
CA GLY A 74 -19.02 -6.44 4.07
C GLY A 74 -18.58 -7.84 3.65
N VAL A 75 -17.30 -8.21 3.85
CA VAL A 75 -16.79 -9.53 3.43
C VAL A 75 -17.58 -10.65 4.13
N MET A 76 -18.52 -11.19 3.36
CA MET A 76 -19.04 -12.56 3.45
C MET A 76 -17.85 -13.52 3.59
N ASP A 77 -18.00 -14.47 4.51
CA ASP A 77 -17.25 -15.74 4.60
C ASP A 77 -16.08 -15.89 5.58
N MET A 78 -15.69 -14.89 6.37
CA MET A 78 -15.15 -15.10 7.74
C MET A 78 -14.70 -13.76 8.33
N PRO A 79 -15.46 -13.14 9.27
CA PRO A 79 -14.85 -12.17 10.16
C PRO A 79 -13.63 -12.84 10.81
N ASP A 80 -12.51 -12.11 10.87
CA ASP A 80 -11.36 -12.59 11.65
C ASP A 80 -11.89 -12.94 13.04
N LYS A 81 -11.71 -14.19 13.50
CA LYS A 81 -12.30 -14.67 14.77
C LYS A 81 -11.88 -13.80 15.97
N ARG A 82 -10.82 -13.01 15.82
CA ARG A 82 -10.33 -12.04 16.80
C ARG A 82 -11.17 -10.77 16.90
N ILE A 83 -12.04 -10.50 15.91
CA ILE A 83 -12.84 -9.28 15.82
C ILE A 83 -14.29 -9.63 16.13
N HIS A 84 -14.75 -9.21 17.30
CA HIS A 84 -16.15 -9.32 17.69
C HIS A 84 -16.86 -8.00 17.37
N VAL A 85 -17.77 -8.01 16.40
CA VAL A 85 -18.50 -6.81 15.97
C VAL A 85 -19.69 -6.59 16.90
N VAL A 86 -19.58 -5.60 17.79
CA VAL A 86 -20.65 -5.23 18.74
C VAL A 86 -21.49 -4.07 18.20
N GLU A 87 -20.86 -3.13 17.50
CA GLU A 87 -21.46 -1.90 16.97
C GLU A 87 -21.11 -1.75 15.48
N THR A 88 -21.98 -1.09 14.71
CA THR A 88 -21.87 -0.99 13.25
C THR A 88 -22.08 0.44 12.75
N PRO A 89 -21.39 0.87 11.67
CA PRO A 89 -20.31 0.16 10.98
C PRO A 89 -19.04 0.06 11.84
N LEU A 90 -18.30 -1.05 11.73
CA LEU A 90 -17.02 -1.21 12.42
C LEU A 90 -15.86 -1.13 11.42
N TYR A 91 -14.98 -0.16 11.63
CA TYR A 91 -13.77 0.05 10.85
C TYR A 91 -12.58 -0.65 11.51
N VAL A 92 -11.88 -1.48 10.76
CA VAL A 92 -10.70 -2.21 11.22
C VAL A 92 -9.56 -1.98 10.26
N LEU A 93 -8.50 -1.35 10.75
CA LEU A 93 -7.27 -1.16 10.01
C LEU A 93 -6.28 -2.26 10.36
N MET A 94 -5.76 -2.94 9.34
CA MET A 94 -4.77 -3.99 9.49
C MET A 94 -3.53 -3.75 8.62
N LYS A 95 -2.37 -4.19 9.10
CA LYS A 95 -1.16 -4.28 8.27
C LYS A 95 -1.25 -5.47 7.33
N ILE A 96 -1.00 -5.28 6.04
CA ILE A 96 -1.02 -6.38 5.05
C ILE A 96 0.07 -7.42 5.35
N LYS A 97 1.26 -6.99 5.79
CA LYS A 97 2.44 -7.86 5.96
C LYS A 97 2.22 -9.00 6.96
N ASN A 98 1.56 -8.74 8.08
CA ASN A 98 1.42 -9.69 9.20
C ASN A 98 -0.04 -9.87 9.67
N ARG A 99 -1.02 -9.23 9.02
CA ARG A 99 -2.43 -9.20 9.44
C ARG A 99 -2.60 -8.77 10.91
N GLU A 100 -1.72 -7.88 11.37
CA GLU A 100 -1.82 -7.24 12.68
C GLU A 100 -2.92 -6.19 12.64
N ILE A 101 -3.83 -6.26 13.60
CA ILE A 101 -4.89 -5.27 13.79
C ILE A 101 -4.26 -4.06 14.47
N MET A 102 -4.23 -2.94 13.76
CA MET A 102 -3.63 -1.69 14.23
C MET A 102 -4.63 -0.82 14.95
N PHE A 103 -5.85 -0.77 14.41
CA PHE A 103 -6.86 0.13 14.91
C PHE A 103 -8.25 -0.43 14.63
N VAL A 104 -9.15 -0.26 15.61
CA VAL A 104 -10.55 -0.67 15.53
C VAL A 104 -11.39 0.47 16.08
N THR A 105 -12.39 0.91 15.32
CA THR A 105 -13.30 1.97 15.74
C THR A 105 -14.65 1.83 15.05
N ASP A 106 -15.71 2.23 15.72
CA ASP A 106 -17.06 2.44 15.19
C ASP A 106 -17.23 3.86 14.60
N ARG A 107 -16.31 4.78 14.93
CA ARG A 107 -16.38 6.20 14.55
C ARG A 107 -15.42 6.55 13.42
N LEU A 108 -15.96 7.07 12.32
CA LEU A 108 -15.21 7.52 11.16
C LEU A 108 -14.21 8.65 11.47
N ASN A 109 -14.60 9.64 12.28
CA ASN A 109 -13.72 10.75 12.64
C ASN A 109 -12.44 10.26 13.34
N LYS A 110 -12.57 9.26 14.22
CA LYS A 110 -11.43 8.64 14.90
C LYS A 110 -10.55 7.84 13.94
N LEU A 111 -11.16 7.16 12.96
CA LEU A 111 -10.41 6.47 11.90
C LEU A 111 -9.56 7.47 11.12
N ASN A 112 -10.16 8.56 10.64
CA ASN A 112 -9.46 9.57 9.87
C ASN A 112 -8.33 10.23 10.67
N GLU A 113 -8.58 10.55 11.94
CA GLU A 113 -7.54 11.09 12.83
C GLU A 113 -6.35 10.12 12.98
N TYR A 114 -6.64 8.83 13.20
CA TYR A 114 -5.61 7.79 13.30
C TYR A 114 -4.82 7.64 11.98
N VAL A 115 -5.53 7.62 10.84
CA VAL A 115 -4.92 7.49 9.50
C VAL A 115 -3.95 8.64 9.21
N ILE A 116 -4.33 9.87 9.56
CA ILE A 116 -3.54 11.07 9.31
C ILE A 116 -2.30 11.11 10.22
N ASN A 117 -2.50 10.84 11.52
CA ASN A 117 -1.51 11.11 12.56
C ASN A 117 -0.57 9.93 12.85
N GLU A 118 -1.10 8.71 12.90
CA GLU A 118 -0.36 7.55 13.40
C GLU A 118 0.23 6.67 12.31
N ILE A 119 -0.35 6.68 11.11
CA ILE A 119 0.21 5.93 10.00
C ILE A 119 1.41 6.71 9.41
N LYS A 120 2.63 6.28 9.78
CA LYS A 120 3.95 6.82 9.35
C LYS A 120 4.70 5.94 8.38
#